data_AF-A0A3M6K624-F1
#
_entry.id   AF-A0A3M6K624-F1
#
_cell.length_a   1.000
_cell.length_b   1.000
_cell.length_c   1.000
_cell.angle_alpha   90.00
_cell.angle_beta   90.00
_cell.angle_gamma   90.00
#
_symmetry.space_group_name_H-M   'P 1'
#
loop_
_entity.id
_entity.type
_entity.pdbx_description
1 polymer ?
#
loop_
_entity_poly.entity_id
_entity_poly.type
_entity_poly.pdbx_seq_one_letter_code
_entity_poly.pdbx_strand_id
1 'polypeptide(L)'
;MSEFSIDELGVKVGLEIHQQLATNKKLFCNCTPIDTDEYSIKFQRKLRAAKSELGEYDPAALFEKSKSKTIMYFANPESSCLVEQDEEPPHELDIDAKKISLVIASALKSDVFREIYPMRKTVVDGSNTTGFQRTMLISQGGSFNVEDKEIGIQSICLEEDAAKILGEDGAIKKYGLERLGVPLVEIATEPFEVKPHEIKKIALSLGRILRSTKKVKRGLGSIRQDVNVSIKDGNVVIEVKGVQQLDQLEKVVEYEAKRQHGLLKISKKLQEIDWIHRDNDRKDVTELFKKCKSKIIQNAIKKNQKIVGISFRNMSGMFGYSPYEGIRLGK
;
A
#
# COMPACT_ATOMS: atom_id res chain seq x y z
N MET A 1 -22.97 -5.19 -29.04
CA MET A 1 -22.45 -4.28 -28.00
C MET A 1 -21.07 -3.88 -28.48
N SER A 2 -20.83 -2.61 -28.79
CA SER A 2 -19.52 -2.15 -29.24
C SER A 2 -18.47 -2.58 -28.20
N GLU A 3 -17.43 -3.29 -28.64
CA GLU A 3 -16.29 -3.63 -27.81
C GLU A 3 -15.71 -2.34 -27.23
N PHE A 4 -15.93 -2.15 -25.93
CA PHE A 4 -15.39 -1.02 -25.21
C PHE A 4 -13.87 -1.16 -25.16
N SER A 5 -13.16 -0.25 -25.83
CA SER A 5 -11.71 -0.20 -25.77
C SER A 5 -11.25 0.63 -24.58
N ILE A 6 -10.49 0.00 -23.68
CA ILE A 6 -9.92 0.67 -22.49
C ILE A 6 -8.88 1.73 -22.90
N ASP A 7 -8.29 1.58 -24.09
CA ASP A 7 -7.33 2.54 -24.66
C ASP A 7 -7.93 3.94 -24.82
N GLU A 8 -9.25 4.08 -24.96
CA GLU A 8 -9.93 5.37 -25.13
C GLU A 8 -10.14 6.13 -23.81
N LEU A 9 -9.92 5.49 -22.66
CA LEU A 9 -10.16 6.09 -21.34
C LEU A 9 -9.10 7.10 -20.91
N GLY A 10 -7.99 7.22 -21.64
CA GLY A 10 -6.84 8.04 -21.25
C GLY A 10 -6.31 7.60 -19.89
N VAL A 11 -5.97 6.31 -19.76
CA VAL A 11 -5.48 5.73 -18.50
C VAL A 11 -4.12 6.35 -18.15
N LYS A 12 -4.05 6.90 -16.93
CA LYS A 12 -2.82 7.42 -16.34
C LYS A 12 -2.39 6.55 -15.17
N VAL A 13 -1.10 6.22 -15.16
CA VAL A 13 -0.50 5.39 -14.12
C VAL A 13 0.70 6.10 -13.49
N GLY A 14 0.83 5.99 -12.17
CA GLY A 14 2.07 6.22 -11.44
C GLY A 14 2.54 4.92 -10.79
N LEU A 15 3.84 4.64 -10.82
CA LEU A 15 4.43 3.47 -10.17
C LEU A 15 5.24 3.93 -8.96
N GLU A 16 5.06 3.23 -7.85
CA GLU A 16 5.90 3.34 -6.66
C GLU A 16 6.57 1.98 -6.43
N ILE A 17 7.90 1.95 -6.51
CA ILE A 17 8.69 0.73 -6.37
C ILE A 17 9.55 0.81 -5.12
N HIS A 18 9.37 -0.16 -4.23
CA HIS A 18 10.26 -0.37 -3.08
C HIS A 18 11.20 -1.54 -3.37
N GLN A 19 12.50 -1.30 -3.41
CA GLN A 19 13.52 -2.30 -3.72
C GLN A 19 14.55 -2.38 -2.59
N GLN A 20 14.66 -3.55 -1.95
CA GLN A 20 15.70 -3.80 -0.96
C GLN A 20 17.09 -3.80 -1.61
N LEU A 21 18.08 -3.22 -0.93
CA LEU A 21 19.46 -3.17 -1.36
C LEU A 21 20.25 -4.38 -0.85
N ALA A 22 21.24 -4.81 -1.64
CA ALA A 22 22.15 -5.90 -1.28
C ALA A 22 23.36 -5.35 -0.50
N THR A 23 23.11 -4.92 0.74
CA THR A 23 24.13 -4.45 1.70
C THR A 23 24.49 -5.55 2.70
N ASN A 24 25.65 -5.41 3.33
CA ASN A 24 26.11 -6.36 4.36
C ASN A 24 25.49 -6.08 5.74
N LYS A 25 25.01 -4.86 5.96
CA LYS A 25 24.36 -4.46 7.22
C LYS A 25 23.07 -3.68 6.98
N LYS A 26 22.28 -3.54 8.03
CA LYS A 26 21.08 -2.69 8.09
C LYS A 26 21.41 -1.20 7.99
N LEU A 27 20.40 -0.38 7.73
CA LEU A 27 20.59 1.02 7.32
C LEU A 27 21.20 1.90 8.42
N PHE A 28 20.85 1.63 9.69
CA PHE A 28 21.24 2.42 10.85
C PHE A 28 21.78 1.57 12.01
N CYS A 29 22.27 0.36 11.72
CA CYS A 29 22.95 -0.50 12.70
C CYS A 29 23.91 -1.47 12.00
N ASN A 30 24.69 -2.25 12.76
CA ASN A 30 25.66 -3.21 12.21
C ASN A 30 25.12 -4.64 12.02
N CYS A 31 23.83 -4.89 12.20
CA CYS A 31 23.25 -6.23 12.04
C CYS A 31 23.21 -6.68 10.58
N THR A 32 23.43 -7.97 10.36
CA THR A 32 23.36 -8.58 9.04
C THR A 32 21.89 -8.86 8.69
N PRO A 33 21.39 -8.45 7.50
CA PRO A 33 19.99 -8.61 7.11
C PRO A 33 19.69 -10.05 6.62
N ILE A 34 19.70 -11.01 7.55
CA ILE A 34 19.44 -12.44 7.35
C ILE A 34 17.95 -12.72 7.62
N ASP A 35 17.25 -13.36 6.67
CA ASP A 35 15.88 -13.85 6.89
C ASP A 35 15.94 -15.16 7.67
N THR A 36 15.27 -15.21 8.83
CA THR A 36 15.25 -16.36 9.73
C THR A 36 13.89 -16.44 10.40
N ASP A 37 13.44 -17.66 10.67
CA ASP A 37 12.23 -17.93 11.45
C ASP A 37 12.55 -18.40 12.88
N GLU A 38 13.83 -18.33 13.27
CA GLU A 38 14.30 -18.64 14.62
C GLU A 38 14.39 -17.37 15.47
N TYR A 39 13.63 -17.33 16.56
CA TYR A 39 13.56 -16.18 17.45
C TYR A 39 13.90 -16.59 18.87
N SER A 40 14.96 -16.02 19.44
CA SER A 40 15.38 -16.26 20.83
C SER A 40 14.94 -15.15 21.78
N ILE A 41 14.61 -13.97 21.25
CA ILE A 41 14.13 -12.82 22.01
C ILE A 41 12.69 -12.52 21.63
N LYS A 42 11.86 -12.21 22.63
CA LYS A 42 10.51 -11.69 22.42
C LYS A 42 10.21 -10.59 23.44
N PHE A 43 9.55 -9.53 23.00
CA PHE A 43 9.14 -8.45 23.88
C PHE A 43 7.87 -7.77 23.36
N GLN A 44 7.19 -7.08 24.25
CA GLN A 44 5.88 -6.49 23.99
C GLN A 44 5.95 -4.97 24.03
N ARG A 45 5.32 -4.29 23.07
CA ARG A 45 5.13 -2.84 23.10
C ARG A 45 3.69 -2.43 22.81
N LYS A 46 3.39 -1.17 23.13
CA LYS A 46 2.18 -0.45 22.71
C LYS A 46 2.60 0.94 22.23
N LEU A 47 2.34 1.23 20.96
CA LEU A 47 2.55 2.57 20.42
C LEU A 47 1.51 3.54 20.97
N ARG A 48 1.90 4.80 21.13
CA ARG A 48 1.02 5.87 21.61
C ARG A 48 1.03 7.01 20.60
N ALA A 49 -0.14 7.54 20.28
CA ALA A 49 -0.26 8.75 19.48
C ALA A 49 0.42 9.91 20.22
N ALA A 50 1.25 10.65 19.50
CA ALA A 50 1.83 11.91 19.97
C ALA A 50 0.88 13.07 19.66
N LYS A 51 0.94 14.14 20.47
CA LYS A 51 0.24 15.39 20.18
C LYS A 51 1.07 16.23 19.21
N SER A 52 0.40 16.95 18.33
CA SER A 52 1.01 18.03 17.55
C SER A 52 1.39 19.20 18.47
N GLU A 53 2.14 20.15 17.94
CA GLU A 53 2.47 21.42 18.62
C GLU A 53 1.21 22.18 19.06
N LEU A 54 0.11 22.02 18.30
CA LEU A 54 -1.21 22.60 18.60
C LEU A 54 -2.02 21.78 19.61
N GLY A 55 -1.46 20.68 20.13
CA GLY A 55 -2.12 19.79 21.08
C GLY A 55 -3.10 18.80 20.46
N GLU A 56 -3.21 18.77 19.13
CA GLU A 56 -4.11 17.89 18.39
C GLU A 56 -3.50 16.51 18.15
N TYR A 57 -4.34 15.49 17.97
CA TYR A 57 -3.89 14.15 17.62
C TYR A 57 -4.21 13.86 16.17
N ASP A 58 -3.33 13.11 15.51
CA ASP A 58 -3.62 12.52 14.21
C ASP A 58 -4.82 11.56 14.32
N PRO A 59 -5.92 11.79 13.57
CA PRO A 59 -7.11 10.93 13.57
C PRO A 59 -6.80 9.48 13.22
N ALA A 60 -5.84 9.22 12.32
CA ALA A 60 -5.44 7.87 11.94
C ALA A 60 -4.71 7.17 13.10
N ALA A 61 -3.84 7.90 13.81
CA ALA A 61 -3.18 7.38 15.00
C ALA A 61 -4.17 7.09 16.14
N LEU A 62 -5.20 7.93 16.31
CA LEU A 62 -6.29 7.68 17.26
C LEU A 62 -7.13 6.45 16.86
N PHE A 63 -7.41 6.29 15.56
CA PHE A 63 -8.16 5.14 15.06
C PHE A 63 -7.41 3.83 15.30
N GLU A 64 -6.11 3.75 14.97
CA GLU A 64 -5.31 2.56 15.30
C GLU A 64 -5.21 2.33 16.81
N LYS A 65 -5.05 3.38 17.61
CA LYS A 65 -5.08 3.28 19.08
C LYS A 65 -6.40 2.71 19.58
N SER A 66 -7.54 3.06 18.97
CA SER A 66 -8.87 2.56 19.37
C SER A 66 -8.97 1.04 19.24
N LYS A 67 -8.21 0.43 18.31
CA LYS A 67 -8.14 -1.03 18.15
C LYS A 67 -7.43 -1.71 19.33
N SER A 68 -6.79 -0.96 20.23
CA SER A 68 -6.12 -1.43 21.45
C SER A 68 -5.15 -2.59 21.21
N LYS A 69 -4.55 -2.66 20.02
CA LYS A 69 -3.71 -3.78 19.64
C LYS A 69 -2.37 -3.71 20.37
N THR A 70 -2.05 -4.78 21.08
CA THR A 70 -0.74 -4.99 21.65
C THR A 70 0.17 -5.52 20.55
N ILE A 71 1.45 -5.14 20.56
CA ILE A 71 2.42 -5.59 19.56
C ILE A 71 3.44 -6.49 20.24
N MET A 72 3.63 -7.68 19.70
CA MET A 72 4.67 -8.63 20.11
C MET A 72 5.75 -8.65 19.03
N TYR A 73 6.97 -8.30 19.42
CA TYR A 73 8.14 -8.36 18.55
C TYR A 73 8.97 -9.60 18.87
N PHE A 74 9.44 -10.24 17.81
CA PHE A 74 10.29 -11.42 17.85
C PHE A 74 11.62 -11.05 17.20
N ALA A 75 12.71 -11.33 17.89
CA ALA A 75 14.04 -10.90 17.48
C ALA A 75 15.04 -12.06 17.53
N ASN A 76 16.01 -12.00 16.63
CA ASN A 76 17.14 -12.91 16.57
C ASN A 76 18.45 -12.08 16.75
N PRO A 77 19.32 -12.41 17.72
CA PRO A 77 20.58 -11.70 17.94
C PRO A 77 21.52 -11.65 16.73
N GLU A 78 21.40 -12.57 15.78
CA GLU A 78 22.20 -12.60 14.55
C GLU A 78 21.76 -11.53 13.54
N SER A 79 20.48 -11.14 13.55
CA SER A 79 19.89 -10.22 12.57
C SER A 79 19.28 -8.95 13.17
N SER A 80 19.30 -8.78 14.49
CA SER A 80 18.74 -7.61 15.19
C SER A 80 19.50 -7.26 16.47
N CYS A 81 19.56 -5.98 16.79
CA CYS A 81 20.18 -5.45 18.01
C CYS A 81 19.25 -4.47 18.74
N LEU A 82 19.80 -3.74 19.72
CA LEU A 82 19.07 -2.77 20.52
C LEU A 82 18.50 -1.61 19.68
N VAL A 83 19.11 -1.28 18.54
CA VAL A 83 18.58 -0.28 17.61
C VAL A 83 17.22 -0.70 17.05
N GLU A 84 17.10 -1.94 16.51
CA GLU A 84 15.81 -2.44 16.04
C GLU A 84 14.81 -2.62 17.17
N GLN A 85 15.28 -2.85 18.40
CA GLN A 85 14.42 -3.00 19.56
C GLN A 85 13.93 -1.67 20.13
N ASP A 86 14.41 -0.53 19.60
CA ASP A 86 14.16 0.82 20.13
C ASP A 86 14.65 0.97 21.59
N GLU A 87 15.87 0.47 21.84
CA GLU A 87 16.58 0.52 23.14
C GLU A 87 17.98 1.15 23.02
N GLU A 88 18.40 1.53 21.81
CA GLU A 88 19.65 2.23 21.54
C GLU A 88 19.44 3.26 20.42
N PRO A 89 20.08 4.45 20.48
CA PRO A 89 20.08 5.37 19.35
C PRO A 89 20.59 4.70 18.06
N PRO A 90 20.03 5.07 16.89
CA PRO A 90 20.53 4.59 15.60
C PRO A 90 22.00 4.97 15.43
N HIS A 91 22.74 4.12 14.72
CA HIS A 91 24.11 4.41 14.32
C HIS A 91 24.12 5.32 13.08
N GLU A 92 25.31 5.65 12.61
CA GLU A 92 25.51 6.36 11.35
C GLU A 92 24.93 5.58 10.15
N LEU A 93 24.48 6.34 9.16
CA LEU A 93 23.93 5.82 7.91
C LEU A 93 24.91 4.85 7.23
N ASP A 94 24.41 3.70 6.80
CA ASP A 94 25.19 2.76 6.01
C ASP A 94 25.73 3.39 4.71
N ILE A 95 27.05 3.41 4.58
CA ILE A 95 27.75 4.06 3.47
C ILE A 95 27.47 3.32 2.16
N ASP A 96 27.34 1.98 2.20
CA ASP A 96 27.07 1.18 1.01
C ASP A 96 25.65 1.43 0.51
N ALA A 97 24.64 1.43 1.39
CA ALA A 97 23.27 1.80 1.07
C ALA A 97 23.19 3.17 0.42
N LYS A 98 23.86 4.17 1.00
CA LYS A 98 23.95 5.53 0.44
C LYS A 98 24.59 5.54 -0.95
N LYS A 99 25.71 4.83 -1.15
CA LYS A 99 26.37 4.76 -2.47
C LYS A 99 25.46 4.11 -3.51
N ILE A 100 24.76 3.04 -3.13
CA ILE A 100 23.85 2.33 -4.02
C ILE A 100 22.67 3.22 -4.42
N SER A 101 22.07 3.96 -3.48
CA SER A 101 20.98 4.89 -3.81
C SER A 101 21.44 5.99 -4.77
N LEU A 102 22.66 6.52 -4.60
CA LEU A 102 23.26 7.49 -5.53
C LEU A 102 23.53 6.90 -6.93
N VAL A 103 23.98 5.64 -7.00
CA VAL A 103 24.15 4.94 -8.29
C VAL A 103 22.81 4.75 -8.99
N ILE A 104 21.76 4.40 -8.24
CA ILE A 104 20.40 4.26 -8.78
C ILE A 104 19.87 5.61 -9.29
N ALA A 105 20.04 6.68 -8.51
CA ALA A 105 19.67 8.03 -8.92
C ALA A 105 20.39 8.47 -10.20
N SER A 106 21.69 8.21 -10.30
CA SER A 106 22.47 8.49 -11.52
C SER A 106 22.02 7.66 -12.71
N ALA A 107 21.71 6.37 -12.52
CA ALA A 107 21.20 5.50 -13.59
C ALA A 107 19.84 5.94 -14.12
N LEU A 108 19.05 6.61 -13.28
CA LEU A 108 17.75 7.21 -13.62
C LEU A 108 17.85 8.70 -13.98
N LYS A 109 19.08 9.23 -14.13
CA LYS A 109 19.35 10.63 -14.51
C LYS A 109 18.68 11.64 -13.57
N SER A 110 18.49 11.29 -12.30
CA SER A 110 17.85 12.15 -11.30
C SER A 110 18.80 13.20 -10.74
N ASP A 111 18.24 14.32 -10.29
CA ASP A 111 18.97 15.41 -9.66
C ASP A 111 19.18 15.09 -8.17
N VAL A 112 20.42 14.73 -7.83
CA VAL A 112 20.82 14.35 -6.46
C VAL A 112 20.96 15.58 -5.57
N PHE A 113 20.39 15.51 -4.37
CA PHE A 113 20.56 16.56 -3.37
C PHE A 113 22.00 16.60 -2.82
N ARG A 114 22.48 17.80 -2.54
CA ARG A 114 23.83 18.01 -1.97
C ARG A 114 23.95 17.49 -0.54
N GLU A 115 22.85 17.56 0.21
CA GLU A 115 22.75 17.15 1.61
C GLU A 115 21.53 16.24 1.77
N ILE A 116 21.67 15.24 2.62
CA ILE A 116 20.65 14.21 2.86
C ILE A 116 20.32 14.24 4.36
N TYR A 117 19.04 14.41 4.68
CA TYR A 117 18.55 14.48 6.04
C TYR A 117 17.63 13.30 6.36
N PRO A 118 17.93 12.50 7.41
CA PRO A 118 17.02 11.47 7.89
C PRO A 118 15.77 12.08 8.52
N MET A 119 14.61 11.76 7.94
CA MET A 119 13.29 12.14 8.43
C MET A 119 12.63 10.96 9.13
N ARG A 120 11.60 11.24 9.95
CA ARG A 120 10.81 10.24 10.66
C ARG A 120 9.39 10.24 10.11
N LYS A 121 9.09 9.31 9.20
CA LYS A 121 7.74 9.10 8.66
C LYS A 121 6.93 8.29 9.67
N THR A 122 5.89 8.87 10.26
CA THR A 122 5.09 8.22 11.30
C THR A 122 4.46 6.92 10.81
N VAL A 123 4.57 5.84 11.61
CA VAL A 123 4.00 4.52 11.30
C VAL A 123 3.31 3.97 12.56
N VAL A 124 1.99 3.77 12.46
CA VAL A 124 1.12 3.48 13.63
C VAL A 124 0.64 2.03 13.70
N ASP A 125 0.95 1.20 12.71
CA ASP A 125 0.47 -0.18 12.62
C ASP A 125 1.28 -1.19 13.45
N GLY A 126 2.43 -0.76 13.98
CA GLY A 126 3.39 -1.56 14.75
C GLY A 126 4.48 -2.22 13.92
N SER A 127 4.62 -1.92 12.63
CA SER A 127 5.68 -2.50 11.80
C SER A 127 7.07 -1.92 12.08
N ASN A 128 7.14 -0.79 12.77
CA ASN A 128 8.37 -0.14 13.21
C ASN A 128 8.31 0.02 14.74
N THR A 129 9.31 -0.50 15.44
CA THR A 129 9.39 -0.48 16.92
C THR A 129 9.36 0.91 17.51
N THR A 130 9.97 1.86 16.80
CA THR A 130 10.05 3.30 17.09
C THR A 130 8.74 4.06 16.86
N GLY A 131 7.76 3.47 16.17
CA GLY A 131 6.55 4.16 15.71
C GLY A 131 6.77 5.11 14.52
N PHE A 132 7.94 5.04 13.87
CA PHE A 132 8.24 5.76 12.64
C PHE A 132 9.25 5.00 11.78
N GLN A 133 9.21 5.22 10.48
CA GLN A 133 10.22 4.76 9.53
C GLN A 133 11.23 5.89 9.29
N ARG A 134 12.54 5.58 9.30
CA ARG A 134 13.54 6.56 8.89
C ARG A 134 13.63 6.56 7.36
N THR A 135 13.39 7.73 6.77
CA THR A 135 13.36 7.92 5.31
C THR A 135 14.17 9.17 4.96
N MET A 136 14.92 9.10 3.87
CA MET A 136 15.77 10.17 3.36
C MET A 136 15.47 10.41 1.89
N LEU A 137 15.18 11.65 1.51
CA LEU A 137 15.05 12.02 0.10
C LEU A 137 16.47 12.15 -0.50
N ILE A 138 16.75 11.37 -1.55
CA ILE A 138 18.08 11.29 -2.19
C ILE A 138 18.15 12.14 -3.44
N SER A 139 17.11 12.09 -4.27
CA SER A 139 17.02 12.85 -5.50
C SER A 139 15.58 13.13 -5.90
N GLN A 140 15.41 14.12 -6.78
CA GLN A 140 14.15 14.41 -7.47
C GLN A 140 14.38 14.48 -8.98
N GLY A 141 13.31 14.36 -9.74
CA GLY A 141 13.39 14.42 -11.20
C GLY A 141 14.14 13.22 -11.80
N GLY A 142 14.47 13.35 -13.08
CA GLY A 142 15.11 12.31 -13.88
C GLY A 142 14.13 11.54 -14.74
N SER A 143 14.66 10.59 -15.51
CA SER A 143 13.88 9.80 -16.45
C SER A 143 14.60 8.54 -16.89
N PHE A 144 13.82 7.59 -17.40
CA PHE A 144 14.33 6.46 -18.16
C PHE A 144 13.50 6.23 -19.42
N ASN A 145 14.14 5.73 -20.47
CA ASN A 145 13.48 5.48 -21.75
C ASN A 145 13.02 4.03 -21.86
N VAL A 146 11.81 3.85 -22.37
CA VAL A 146 11.22 2.56 -22.72
C VAL A 146 10.73 2.69 -24.15
N GLU A 147 11.51 2.17 -25.10
CA GLU A 147 11.30 2.42 -26.53
C GLU A 147 11.22 3.92 -26.82
N ASP A 148 10.12 4.38 -27.41
CA ASP A 148 9.90 5.78 -27.80
C ASP A 148 9.26 6.61 -26.68
N LYS A 149 9.11 6.06 -25.47
CA LYS A 149 8.51 6.73 -24.31
C LYS A 149 9.55 7.05 -23.26
N GLU A 150 9.57 8.31 -22.83
CA GLU A 150 10.32 8.74 -21.66
C GLU A 150 9.41 8.68 -20.42
N ILE A 151 9.85 7.96 -19.38
CA ILE A 151 9.14 7.84 -18.10
C ILE A 151 9.86 8.69 -17.08
N GLY A 152 9.19 9.72 -16.58
CA GLY A 152 9.73 10.61 -15.56
C GLY A 152 9.81 9.96 -14.18
N ILE A 153 10.82 10.35 -13.41
CA ILE A 153 10.97 10.01 -12.00
C ILE A 153 10.63 11.24 -11.17
N GLN A 154 9.73 11.09 -10.21
CA GLN A 154 9.36 12.16 -9.29
C GLN A 154 10.39 12.28 -8.17
N SER A 155 10.68 11.17 -7.50
CA SER A 155 11.57 11.13 -6.35
C SER A 155 12.20 9.76 -6.13
N ILE A 156 13.38 9.77 -5.51
CA ILE A 156 14.03 8.57 -4.99
C ILE A 156 14.36 8.80 -3.52
N CYS A 157 13.87 7.89 -2.67
CA CYS A 157 14.14 7.90 -1.23
C CYS A 157 14.98 6.67 -0.85
N LEU A 158 15.81 6.82 0.19
CA LEU A 158 16.46 5.72 0.90
C LEU A 158 15.82 5.60 2.28
N GLU A 159 15.34 4.41 2.62
CA GLU A 159 14.59 4.17 3.84
C GLU A 159 14.80 2.79 4.44
N GLU A 160 14.35 2.63 5.68
CA GLU A 160 14.30 1.35 6.39
C GLU A 160 13.11 0.51 5.92
N ASP A 161 13.30 -0.77 5.61
CA ASP A 161 12.16 -1.67 5.48
C ASP A 161 11.50 -1.94 6.84
N ALA A 162 10.23 -2.30 6.80
CA ALA A 162 9.40 -2.59 7.96
C ALA A 162 9.58 -4.02 8.46
N ALA A 163 9.23 -4.29 9.72
CA ALA A 163 9.26 -5.63 10.32
C ALA A 163 8.39 -6.64 9.53
N LYS A 164 8.76 -7.92 9.57
CA LYS A 164 8.00 -9.02 8.92
C LYS A 164 6.74 -9.30 9.71
N ILE A 165 5.59 -9.40 9.03
CA ILE A 165 4.34 -9.79 9.69
C ILE A 165 4.39 -11.30 9.93
N LEU A 166 4.30 -11.73 11.19
CA LEU A 166 4.26 -13.14 11.59
C LEU A 166 2.83 -13.63 11.86
N GLY A 167 1.88 -12.70 11.92
CA GLY A 167 0.45 -12.99 12.08
C GLY A 167 -0.22 -12.11 13.12
N GLU A 168 -1.49 -12.41 13.38
CA GLU A 168 -2.32 -11.74 14.37
C GLU A 168 -3.07 -12.78 15.20
N ASP A 169 -3.15 -12.55 16.51
CA ASP A 169 -3.84 -13.41 17.47
C ASP A 169 -4.72 -12.55 18.38
N GLY A 170 -6.01 -12.49 18.06
CA GLY A 170 -6.97 -11.60 18.73
C GLY A 170 -6.52 -10.13 18.64
N ALA A 171 -6.16 -9.55 19.79
CA ALA A 171 -5.69 -8.17 19.88
C ALA A 171 -4.16 -8.03 19.80
N ILE A 172 -3.42 -9.09 19.48
CA ILE A 172 -1.95 -9.09 19.44
C ILE A 172 -1.46 -9.22 18.00
N LYS A 173 -0.77 -8.21 17.49
CA LYS A 173 0.01 -8.31 16.24
C LYS A 173 1.40 -8.85 16.53
N LYS A 174 1.90 -9.75 15.68
CA LYS A 174 3.21 -10.40 15.83
C LYS A 174 4.13 -9.96 14.68
N TYR A 175 5.30 -9.43 15.00
CA TYR A 175 6.28 -8.98 14.01
C TYR A 175 7.69 -9.55 14.26
N GLY A 176 8.38 -9.93 13.20
CA GLY A 176 9.79 -10.34 13.19
C GLY A 176 10.70 -9.16 12.84
N LEU A 177 11.76 -8.96 13.64
CA LEU A 177 12.67 -7.81 13.51
C LEU A 177 13.81 -8.02 12.51
N GLU A 178 13.98 -9.22 11.96
CA GLU A 178 15.03 -9.56 10.99
C GLU A 178 14.95 -8.69 9.73
N ARG A 179 13.73 -8.31 9.31
CA ARG A 179 13.50 -7.39 8.17
C ARG A 179 13.53 -5.90 8.54
N LEU A 180 13.24 -5.54 9.79
CA LEU A 180 13.22 -4.13 10.21
C LEU A 180 14.61 -3.51 10.02
N GLY A 181 14.69 -2.38 9.30
CA GLY A 181 15.95 -1.66 9.09
C GLY A 181 16.77 -2.15 7.89
N VAL A 182 16.30 -3.15 7.12
CA VAL A 182 16.94 -3.52 5.84
C VAL A 182 16.91 -2.31 4.90
N PRO A 183 18.04 -1.90 4.28
CA PRO A 183 18.05 -0.74 3.40
C PRO A 183 17.16 -0.96 2.17
N LEU A 184 16.35 0.05 1.87
CA LEU A 184 15.38 0.02 0.78
C LEU A 184 15.42 1.34 0.02
N VAL A 185 15.34 1.27 -1.31
CA VAL A 185 15.05 2.46 -2.12
C VAL A 185 13.60 2.47 -2.54
N GLU A 186 12.93 3.59 -2.33
CA GLU A 186 11.61 3.90 -2.87
C GLU A 186 11.80 4.79 -4.10
N ILE A 187 11.19 4.41 -5.22
CA ILE A 187 11.23 5.14 -6.48
C ILE A 187 9.80 5.41 -6.91
N ALA A 188 9.43 6.69 -6.96
CA ALA A 188 8.14 7.15 -7.45
C ALA A 188 8.30 7.71 -8.86
N THR A 189 7.49 7.24 -9.81
CA THR A 189 7.44 7.82 -11.16
C THR A 189 6.50 9.02 -11.19
N GLU A 190 6.76 9.94 -12.11
CA GLU A 190 5.71 10.88 -12.53
C GLU A 190 4.52 10.11 -13.14
N PRO A 191 3.29 10.64 -13.07
CA PRO A 191 2.14 10.02 -13.74
C PRO A 191 2.32 10.06 -15.27
N PHE A 192 2.12 8.93 -15.94
CA PHE A 192 2.22 8.83 -17.40
C PHE A 192 0.99 8.16 -18.01
N GLU A 193 0.64 8.56 -19.23
CA GLU A 193 -0.41 7.91 -20.02
C GLU A 193 0.11 6.60 -20.62
N VAL A 194 -0.68 5.53 -20.49
CA VAL A 194 -0.23 4.20 -20.86
C VAL A 194 -1.40 3.34 -21.32
N LYS A 195 -1.16 2.49 -22.33
CA LYS A 195 -2.08 1.40 -22.62
C LYS A 195 -1.82 0.25 -21.65
N PRO A 196 -2.84 -0.45 -21.12
CA PRO A 196 -2.63 -1.48 -20.10
C PRO A 196 -1.54 -2.51 -20.44
N HIS A 197 -1.42 -2.94 -21.70
CA HIS A 197 -0.42 -3.91 -22.12
C HIS A 197 1.04 -3.39 -22.09
N GLU A 198 1.25 -2.08 -22.09
CA GLU A 198 2.59 -1.46 -22.04
C GLU A 198 3.14 -1.36 -20.62
N ILE A 199 2.28 -1.37 -19.59
CA ILE A 199 2.71 -1.12 -18.20
C ILE A 199 3.72 -2.15 -17.71
N LYS A 200 3.53 -3.42 -18.09
CA LYS A 200 4.41 -4.53 -17.74
C LYS A 200 5.84 -4.28 -18.25
N LYS A 201 5.94 -3.72 -19.46
CA LYS A 201 7.23 -3.41 -20.08
C LYS A 201 7.93 -2.27 -19.37
N ILE A 202 7.19 -1.23 -18.98
CA ILE A 202 7.73 -0.08 -18.25
C ILE A 202 8.29 -0.53 -16.89
N ALA A 203 7.49 -1.26 -16.11
CA ALA A 203 7.91 -1.79 -14.81
C ALA A 203 9.10 -2.76 -14.94
N LEU A 204 9.11 -3.61 -15.98
CA LEU A 204 10.23 -4.51 -16.27
C LEU A 204 11.51 -3.75 -16.61
N SER A 205 11.43 -2.68 -17.39
CA SER A 205 12.58 -1.83 -17.75
C SER A 205 13.19 -1.17 -16.51
N LEU A 206 12.35 -0.60 -15.63
CA LEU A 206 12.83 -0.05 -14.36
C LEU A 206 13.49 -1.14 -13.50
N GLY A 207 12.86 -2.30 -13.35
CA GLY A 207 13.44 -3.44 -12.65
C GLY A 207 14.77 -3.93 -13.25
N ARG A 208 14.96 -3.84 -14.57
CA ARG A 208 16.22 -4.18 -15.26
C ARG A 208 17.32 -3.16 -14.97
N ILE A 209 17.00 -1.86 -14.93
CA ILE A 209 17.93 -0.79 -14.51
C ILE A 209 18.39 -1.03 -13.07
N LEU A 210 17.46 -1.34 -12.15
CA LEU A 210 17.82 -1.64 -10.76
C LEU A 210 18.73 -2.88 -10.68
N ARG A 211 18.45 -3.92 -11.46
CA ARG A 211 19.27 -5.14 -11.50
C ARG A 211 20.64 -4.93 -12.16
N SER A 212 20.79 -3.99 -13.09
CA SER A 212 22.08 -3.72 -13.74
C SER A 212 23.10 -3.14 -12.77
N THR A 213 22.65 -2.51 -11.67
CA THR A 213 23.55 -2.10 -10.57
C THR A 213 24.28 -3.28 -9.93
N LYS A 214 23.71 -4.50 -10.00
CA LYS A 214 24.15 -5.70 -9.26
C LYS A 214 24.21 -5.51 -7.73
N LYS A 215 23.52 -4.48 -7.21
CA LYS A 215 23.55 -4.07 -5.80
C LYS A 215 22.18 -4.07 -5.13
N VAL A 216 21.18 -4.68 -5.76
CA VAL A 216 19.84 -4.86 -5.21
C VAL A 216 19.62 -6.32 -4.82
N LYS A 217 18.86 -6.55 -3.73
CA LYS A 217 18.48 -7.91 -3.32
C LYS A 217 17.63 -8.58 -4.40
N ARG A 218 17.68 -9.91 -4.41
CA ARG A 218 16.92 -10.77 -5.32
C ARG A 218 16.17 -11.81 -4.51
N GLY A 219 15.07 -12.30 -5.05
CA GLY A 219 14.22 -13.30 -4.40
C GLY A 219 12.86 -12.73 -4.03
N LEU A 220 12.01 -13.58 -3.48
CA LEU A 220 10.66 -13.22 -3.04
C LEU A 220 10.73 -12.14 -1.95
N GLY A 221 9.84 -11.17 -1.99
CA GLY A 221 9.75 -10.10 -0.99
C GLY A 221 10.83 -9.02 -1.07
N SER A 222 11.80 -9.11 -2.00
CA SER A 222 12.86 -8.09 -2.17
C SER A 222 12.41 -6.84 -2.93
N ILE A 223 11.28 -6.92 -3.62
CA ILE A 223 10.68 -5.82 -4.38
C ILE A 223 9.17 -5.76 -4.10
N ARG A 224 8.65 -4.55 -3.92
CA ARG A 224 7.20 -4.25 -3.88
C ARG A 224 6.90 -3.20 -4.92
N GLN A 225 5.69 -3.28 -5.48
CA GLN A 225 5.22 -2.35 -6.50
C GLN A 225 3.79 -1.97 -6.14
N ASP A 226 3.58 -0.68 -5.95
CA ASP A 226 2.28 -0.06 -5.75
C ASP A 226 1.94 0.76 -7.00
N VAL A 227 0.68 0.76 -7.38
CA VAL A 227 0.22 1.25 -8.68
C VAL A 227 -0.89 2.25 -8.48
N ASN A 228 -0.67 3.48 -8.90
CA ASN A 228 -1.64 4.56 -8.84
C ASN A 228 -2.34 4.65 -10.20
N VAL A 229 -3.65 4.39 -10.25
CA VAL A 229 -4.43 4.35 -11.50
C VAL A 229 -5.51 5.43 -11.50
N SER A 230 -5.60 6.15 -12.61
CA SER A 230 -6.71 7.07 -12.90
C SER A 230 -7.11 7.02 -14.37
N ILE A 231 -8.32 7.48 -14.66
CA ILE A 231 -8.82 7.69 -16.02
C ILE A 231 -9.14 9.17 -16.23
N LYS A 232 -9.11 9.64 -17.48
CA LYS A 232 -9.28 11.06 -17.84
C LYS A 232 -10.51 11.73 -17.22
N ASP A 233 -11.65 11.02 -17.21
CA ASP A 233 -12.92 11.54 -16.67
C ASP A 233 -13.19 11.13 -15.21
N GLY A 234 -12.23 10.45 -14.55
CA GLY A 234 -12.40 9.89 -13.22
C GLY A 234 -12.19 10.88 -12.09
N ASN A 235 -11.32 11.88 -12.29
CA ASN A 235 -10.91 12.88 -11.28
C ASN A 235 -10.44 12.30 -9.92
N VAL A 236 -10.19 10.99 -9.86
CA VAL A 236 -9.76 10.26 -8.66
C VAL A 236 -8.60 9.36 -9.07
N VAL A 237 -7.58 9.32 -8.21
CA VAL A 237 -6.47 8.37 -8.30
C VAL A 237 -6.70 7.29 -7.27
N ILE A 238 -6.60 6.03 -7.70
CA ILE A 238 -6.74 4.87 -6.82
C ILE A 238 -5.41 4.14 -6.77
N GLU A 239 -4.89 3.99 -5.56
CA GLU A 239 -3.68 3.25 -5.28
C GLU A 239 -4.02 1.76 -5.05
N VAL A 240 -3.40 0.89 -5.83
CA VAL A 240 -3.47 -0.56 -5.67
C VAL A 240 -2.11 -1.04 -5.12
N LYS A 241 -2.12 -1.48 -3.86
CA LYS A 241 -0.91 -1.91 -3.15
C LYS A 241 -0.57 -3.38 -3.38
N GLY A 242 0.72 -3.69 -3.34
CA GLY A 242 1.24 -5.05 -3.25
C GLY A 242 1.10 -5.85 -4.54
N VAL A 243 1.30 -5.22 -5.70
CA VAL A 243 1.29 -5.92 -7.00
C VAL A 243 2.61 -6.68 -7.17
N GLN A 244 2.63 -7.93 -6.69
CA GLN A 244 3.87 -8.72 -6.61
C GLN A 244 4.39 -9.19 -7.97
N GLN A 245 3.49 -9.56 -8.88
CA GLN A 245 3.85 -10.14 -10.17
C GLN A 245 3.64 -9.14 -11.31
N LEU A 246 4.63 -9.00 -12.18
CA LEU A 246 4.55 -8.14 -13.35
C LEU A 246 3.38 -8.50 -14.29
N ASP A 247 3.02 -9.79 -14.36
CA ASP A 247 1.88 -10.28 -15.16
C ASP A 247 0.51 -9.86 -14.59
N GLN A 248 0.46 -9.54 -13.29
CA GLN A 248 -0.75 -9.02 -12.67
C GLN A 248 -0.93 -7.53 -12.91
N LEU A 249 0.16 -6.81 -13.20
CA LEU A 249 0.16 -5.35 -13.33
C LEU A 249 -0.78 -4.85 -14.43
N GLU A 250 -0.70 -5.48 -15.60
CA GLU A 250 -1.59 -5.20 -16.74
C GLU A 250 -3.06 -5.39 -16.36
N LYS A 251 -3.40 -6.54 -15.75
CA LYS A 251 -4.76 -6.84 -15.31
C LYS A 251 -5.25 -5.87 -14.25
N VAL A 252 -4.40 -5.50 -13.29
CA VAL A 252 -4.74 -4.55 -12.22
C VAL A 252 -5.12 -3.20 -12.83
N VAL A 253 -4.29 -2.67 -13.73
CA VAL A 253 -4.56 -1.39 -14.42
C VAL A 253 -5.84 -1.49 -15.25
N GLU A 254 -6.02 -2.57 -16.00
CA GLU A 254 -7.20 -2.81 -16.83
C GLU A 254 -8.49 -2.86 -15.99
N TYR A 255 -8.50 -3.69 -14.94
CA TYR A 255 -9.66 -3.85 -14.06
C TYR A 255 -9.99 -2.57 -13.31
N GLU A 256 -8.97 -1.84 -12.82
CA GLU A 256 -9.19 -0.60 -12.08
C GLU A 256 -9.73 0.51 -13.00
N ALA A 257 -9.17 0.69 -14.19
CA ALA A 257 -9.68 1.63 -15.18
C ALA A 257 -11.14 1.31 -15.57
N LYS A 258 -11.45 0.03 -15.78
CA LYS A 258 -12.80 -0.45 -16.07
C LYS A 258 -13.75 -0.23 -14.88
N ARG A 259 -13.27 -0.42 -13.64
CA ARG A 259 -14.02 -0.17 -12.41
C ARG A 259 -14.37 1.30 -12.26
N GLN A 260 -13.41 2.20 -12.40
CA GLN A 260 -13.65 3.65 -12.33
C GLN A 260 -14.68 4.08 -13.37
N HIS A 261 -14.49 3.68 -14.64
CA HIS A 261 -15.43 4.04 -15.69
C HIS A 261 -16.83 3.42 -15.48
N GLY A 262 -16.92 2.19 -14.98
CA GLY A 262 -18.18 1.56 -14.60
C GLY A 262 -18.89 2.34 -13.49
N LEU A 263 -18.17 2.77 -12.47
CA LEU A 263 -18.72 3.58 -11.39
C LEU A 263 -19.18 4.97 -11.87
N LEU A 264 -18.49 5.59 -12.83
CA LEU A 264 -18.96 6.83 -13.47
C LEU A 264 -20.29 6.62 -14.21
N LYS A 265 -20.45 5.50 -14.93
CA LYS A 265 -21.72 5.15 -15.58
C LYS A 265 -22.85 4.94 -14.58
N ILE A 266 -22.57 4.28 -13.46
CA ILE A 266 -23.53 4.10 -12.37
C ILE A 266 -23.89 5.46 -11.76
N SER A 267 -22.89 6.30 -11.48
CA SER A 267 -23.07 7.63 -10.91
C SER A 267 -23.95 8.53 -11.80
N LYS A 268 -23.69 8.57 -13.12
CA LYS A 268 -24.53 9.31 -14.08
C LYS A 268 -26.00 8.86 -14.01
N LYS A 269 -26.24 7.55 -14.02
CA LYS A 269 -27.61 7.01 -13.86
C LYS A 269 -28.24 7.33 -12.51
N LEU A 270 -27.46 7.36 -11.43
CA LEU A 270 -27.97 7.74 -10.11
C LEU A 270 -28.34 9.22 -10.03
N GLN A 271 -27.67 10.09 -10.80
CA GLN A 271 -27.99 11.52 -10.88
C GLN A 271 -29.24 11.81 -11.72
N GLU A 272 -29.55 10.93 -12.68
CA GLU A 272 -30.75 11.02 -13.53
C GLU A 272 -32.04 10.58 -12.81
N ILE A 273 -31.93 9.88 -11.67
CA ILE A 273 -33.06 9.40 -10.88
C ILE A 273 -33.23 10.21 -9.59
N ASP A 274 -34.48 10.56 -9.28
CA ASP A 274 -34.84 11.23 -8.02
C ASP A 274 -35.00 10.19 -6.89
N TRP A 275 -33.89 9.56 -6.51
CA TRP A 275 -33.88 8.57 -5.44
C TRP A 275 -33.90 9.24 -4.07
N ILE A 276 -34.59 8.62 -3.12
CA ILE A 276 -34.81 9.21 -1.78
C ILE A 276 -34.46 8.19 -0.71
N HIS A 277 -33.67 8.63 0.27
CA HIS A 277 -33.41 7.92 1.52
C HIS A 277 -33.63 8.87 2.71
N ARG A 278 -34.35 8.42 3.72
CA ARG A 278 -34.62 9.13 4.99
C ARG A 278 -34.14 8.27 6.16
N ASP A 279 -33.82 8.89 7.29
CA ASP A 279 -33.35 8.16 8.49
C ASP A 279 -34.33 7.05 8.94
N ASN A 280 -35.62 7.27 8.74
CA ASN A 280 -36.72 6.34 9.05
C ASN A 280 -36.84 5.15 8.08
N ASP A 281 -36.07 5.14 6.98
CA ASP A 281 -36.03 4.03 6.01
C ASP A 281 -35.16 2.86 6.49
N ARG A 282 -34.52 3.00 7.66
CA ARG A 282 -33.86 1.90 8.39
C ARG A 282 -34.86 1.22 9.32
N LYS A 283 -35.19 -0.05 9.07
CA LYS A 283 -36.19 -0.80 9.85
C LYS A 283 -35.67 -2.15 10.31
N ASP A 284 -35.99 -2.51 11.54
CA ASP A 284 -35.83 -3.89 12.02
C ASP A 284 -36.87 -4.77 11.30
N VAL A 285 -36.39 -5.73 10.52
CA VAL A 285 -37.19 -6.65 9.72
C VAL A 285 -37.02 -8.09 10.19
N THR A 286 -36.42 -8.31 11.37
CA THR A 286 -36.12 -9.64 11.91
C THR A 286 -37.33 -10.57 11.90
N GLU A 287 -38.49 -10.03 12.28
CA GLU A 287 -39.77 -10.74 12.31
C GLU A 287 -40.18 -11.30 10.94
N LEU A 288 -39.93 -10.56 9.85
CA LEU A 288 -40.25 -10.99 8.48
C LEU A 288 -39.40 -12.19 8.05
N PHE A 289 -38.23 -12.37 8.64
CA PHE A 289 -37.27 -13.41 8.29
C PHE A 289 -37.34 -14.65 9.18
N LYS A 290 -38.28 -14.73 10.13
CA LYS A 290 -38.46 -15.91 11.01
C LYS A 290 -38.58 -17.23 10.25
N LYS A 291 -39.30 -17.22 9.12
CA LYS A 291 -39.51 -18.41 8.25
C LYS A 291 -38.47 -18.53 7.12
N CYS A 292 -37.44 -17.69 7.09
CA CYS A 292 -36.43 -17.71 6.03
C CYS A 292 -35.60 -19.00 6.07
N LYS A 293 -35.36 -19.64 4.92
CA LYS A 293 -34.54 -20.87 4.83
C LYS A 293 -33.03 -20.60 4.78
N SER A 294 -32.61 -19.34 4.68
CA SER A 294 -31.17 -19.00 4.62
C SER A 294 -30.48 -19.31 5.94
N LYS A 295 -29.47 -20.19 5.89
CA LYS A 295 -28.67 -20.57 7.06
C LYS A 295 -28.00 -19.37 7.73
N ILE A 296 -27.53 -18.41 6.94
CA ILE A 296 -26.87 -17.19 7.42
C ILE A 296 -27.83 -16.38 8.30
N ILE A 297 -29.04 -16.14 7.78
CA ILE A 297 -30.10 -15.38 8.46
C ILE A 297 -30.57 -16.11 9.72
N GLN A 298 -30.82 -17.41 9.63
CA GLN A 298 -31.26 -18.22 10.77
C GLN A 298 -30.20 -18.28 11.89
N ASN A 299 -28.92 -18.34 11.53
CA ASN A 299 -27.84 -18.29 12.52
C ASN A 299 -27.75 -16.93 13.22
N ALA A 300 -27.98 -15.82 12.52
CA ALA A 300 -28.04 -14.49 13.12
C ALA A 300 -29.20 -14.39 14.13
N ILE A 301 -30.39 -14.87 13.76
CA ILE A 301 -31.57 -14.90 14.65
C ILE A 301 -31.30 -15.75 15.89
N LYS A 302 -30.70 -16.94 15.75
CA LYS A 302 -30.32 -17.81 16.89
C LYS A 302 -29.32 -17.14 17.83
N LYS A 303 -28.45 -16.27 17.32
CA LYS A 303 -27.53 -15.44 18.11
C LYS A 303 -28.17 -14.16 18.65
N ASN A 304 -29.50 -14.04 18.56
CA ASN A 304 -30.28 -12.88 19.00
C ASN A 304 -29.84 -11.56 18.31
N GLN A 305 -29.35 -11.64 17.07
CA GLN A 305 -28.95 -10.49 16.27
C GLN A 305 -30.15 -9.93 15.48
N LYS A 306 -30.17 -8.61 15.29
CA LYS A 306 -31.21 -7.92 14.52
C LYS A 306 -30.89 -7.90 13.04
N ILE A 307 -31.89 -8.12 12.21
CA ILE A 307 -31.83 -7.97 10.75
C ILE A 307 -32.42 -6.61 10.41
N VAL A 308 -31.60 -5.74 9.84
CA VAL A 308 -32.02 -4.39 9.48
C VAL A 308 -32.14 -4.28 7.96
N GLY A 309 -33.32 -3.90 7.50
CA GLY A 309 -33.56 -3.50 6.12
C GLY A 309 -33.36 -1.99 5.97
N ILE A 310 -32.73 -1.58 4.88
CA ILE A 310 -32.58 -0.18 4.50
C ILE A 310 -33.22 -0.02 3.12
N SER A 311 -34.23 0.85 3.02
CA SER A 311 -34.91 1.10 1.75
C SER A 311 -34.45 2.41 1.09
N PHE A 312 -34.38 2.37 -0.23
CA PHE A 312 -34.11 3.51 -1.10
C PHE A 312 -35.26 3.61 -2.10
N ARG A 313 -36.01 4.72 -2.07
CA ARG A 313 -37.12 4.94 -3.01
C ARG A 313 -36.56 5.34 -4.37
N ASN A 314 -37.25 4.95 -5.43
CA ASN A 314 -36.88 5.22 -6.84
C ASN A 314 -35.49 4.68 -7.25
N MET A 315 -34.91 3.74 -6.51
CA MET A 315 -33.58 3.15 -6.77
C MET A 315 -33.68 1.70 -7.29
N SER A 316 -34.86 1.29 -7.79
CA SER A 316 -35.09 -0.08 -8.26
C SER A 316 -34.11 -0.45 -9.39
N GLY A 317 -33.55 -1.66 -9.33
CA GLY A 317 -32.59 -2.15 -10.32
C GLY A 317 -31.17 -1.56 -10.22
N MET A 318 -30.95 -0.43 -9.54
CA MET A 318 -29.63 0.23 -9.52
C MET A 318 -28.55 -0.57 -8.78
N PHE A 319 -28.88 -1.27 -7.69
CA PHE A 319 -27.93 -2.16 -7.02
C PHE A 319 -27.52 -3.38 -7.89
N GLY A 320 -28.37 -3.76 -8.84
CA GLY A 320 -28.12 -4.85 -9.80
C GLY A 320 -27.56 -4.38 -11.13
N TYR A 321 -27.62 -3.09 -11.45
CA TYR A 321 -27.10 -2.53 -12.69
C TYR A 321 -25.59 -2.70 -12.75
N SER A 322 -25.12 -3.36 -13.80
CA SER A 322 -23.73 -3.76 -13.99
C SER A 322 -23.28 -3.29 -15.38
N PRO A 323 -22.68 -2.10 -15.52
CA PRO A 323 -22.18 -1.62 -16.82
C PRO A 323 -21.05 -2.51 -17.38
N TYR A 324 -20.37 -3.23 -16.49
CA TYR A 324 -19.35 -4.22 -16.79
C TYR A 324 -19.53 -5.43 -15.90
N GLU A 325 -19.05 -6.59 -16.34
CA GLU A 325 -19.07 -7.81 -15.52
C GLU A 325 -18.38 -7.57 -14.17
N GLY A 326 -19.11 -7.90 -13.09
CA GLY A 326 -18.57 -7.81 -11.74
C GLY A 326 -18.40 -6.40 -11.18
N ILE A 327 -18.84 -5.34 -11.88
CA ILE A 327 -18.84 -3.95 -11.41
C ILE A 327 -20.29 -3.48 -11.28
N ARG A 328 -20.76 -3.36 -10.04
CA ARG A 328 -22.10 -2.90 -9.66
C ARG A 328 -22.03 -2.20 -8.32
N LEU A 329 -23.01 -1.34 -8.01
CA LEU A 329 -23.01 -0.56 -6.76
C LEU A 329 -23.01 -1.43 -5.50
N GLY A 330 -23.67 -2.59 -5.53
CA GLY A 330 -23.82 -3.47 -4.38
C GLY A 330 -22.67 -4.45 -4.12
N LYS A 331 -21.51 -4.28 -4.76
CA LYS A 331 -20.32 -5.13 -4.59
C LYS A 331 -19.13 -4.25 -4.22
#